data_AF-A0A0G0K2J7-F1
#
_entry.id   AF-A0A0G0K2J7-F1
#
_cell.length_a   1.000
_cell.length_b   1.000
_cell.length_c   1.000
_cell.angle_alpha   90.00
_cell.angle_beta   90.00
_cell.angle_gamma   90.00
#
_symmetry.space_group_name_H-M   'P 1'
#
loop_
_entity.id
_entity.type
_entity.pdbx_description
1 polymer ?
#
loop_
_entity_poly.entity_id
_entity_poly.type
_entity_poly.pdbx_seq_one_letter_code
_entity_poly.pdbx_strand_id
1 'polypeptide(L)'
;MPITKSAKKAYVSSERKRAHNLVLKNKLKFSLKKVSKENTNETISTIDKMAKRHIISKNKAGHLKSRLAKKFGTPKKIQTSKSKSQNDNSKIKKTKVTEKPKTTKKLVIKPKISSKK
;
A
#
# COMPACT_ATOMS: atom_id res chain seq x y z
N MET A 1 -1.59 -32.74 4.24
CA MET A 1 -0.25 -32.10 4.26
C MET A 1 0.15 -31.69 2.86
N PRO A 2 0.98 -30.65 2.67
CA PRO A 2 1.54 -30.33 1.35
C PRO A 2 2.47 -31.45 0.85
N ILE A 3 2.30 -31.86 -0.41
CA ILE A 3 3.01 -33.01 -1.00
C ILE A 3 4.31 -32.57 -1.70
N THR A 4 4.20 -31.63 -2.64
CA THR A 4 5.32 -31.12 -3.45
C THR A 4 6.26 -30.22 -2.64
N LYS A 5 7.53 -30.10 -3.09
CA LYS A 5 8.55 -29.24 -2.44
C LYS A 5 8.11 -27.78 -2.35
N SER A 6 7.47 -27.25 -3.41
CA SER A 6 6.92 -25.88 -3.45
C SER A 6 5.78 -25.69 -2.45
N ALA A 7 4.83 -26.62 -2.37
CA ALA A 7 3.73 -26.57 -1.42
C ALA A 7 4.23 -26.64 0.04
N LYS A 8 5.25 -27.48 0.33
CA LYS A 8 5.88 -27.59 1.65
C LYS A 8 6.50 -26.25 2.08
N LYS A 9 7.25 -25.59 1.18
CA LYS A 9 7.82 -24.25 1.42
C LYS A 9 6.74 -23.17 1.60
N ALA A 10 5.67 -23.21 0.80
CA ALA A 10 4.54 -22.28 0.91
C ALA A 10 3.85 -22.40 2.28
N TYR A 11 3.58 -23.63 2.74
CA TYR A 11 2.97 -23.92 4.04
C TYR A 11 3.80 -23.38 5.23
N VAL A 12 5.12 -23.62 5.23
CA VAL A 12 6.01 -23.08 6.27
C VAL A 12 6.03 -21.54 6.24
N SER A 13 5.96 -20.93 5.05
CA SER A 13 5.86 -19.47 4.92
C SER A 13 4.51 -18.94 5.42
N SER A 14 3.39 -19.62 5.13
CA SER A 14 2.06 -19.20 5.56
C SER A 14 1.90 -19.31 7.06
N GLU A 15 2.38 -20.38 7.71
CA GLU A 15 2.29 -20.52 9.17
C GLU A 15 3.12 -19.47 9.92
N ARG A 16 4.35 -19.18 9.48
CA ARG A 16 5.16 -18.09 10.05
C ARG A 16 4.48 -16.73 9.91
N LYS A 17 3.91 -16.43 8.73
CA LYS A 17 3.13 -15.20 8.50
C LYS A 17 1.85 -15.16 9.34
N ARG A 18 1.16 -16.30 9.49
CA ARG A 18 -0.06 -16.45 10.28
C ARG A 18 0.19 -16.15 11.76
N ALA A 19 1.23 -16.73 12.35
CA ALA A 19 1.62 -16.48 13.74
C ALA A 19 1.87 -14.99 14.01
N HIS A 20 2.72 -14.35 13.20
CA HIS A 20 2.99 -12.91 13.30
C HIS A 20 1.73 -12.05 13.10
N ASN A 21 0.90 -12.38 12.10
CA ASN A 21 -0.33 -11.63 11.84
C ASN A 21 -1.40 -11.83 12.92
N LEU A 22 -1.41 -12.96 13.64
CA LEU A 22 -2.28 -13.18 14.80
C LEU A 22 -1.92 -12.24 15.96
N VAL A 23 -0.63 -12.10 16.28
CA VAL A 23 -0.15 -11.14 17.31
C VAL A 23 -0.59 -9.71 16.96
N LEU A 24 -0.42 -9.29 15.71
CA LEU A 24 -0.81 -7.96 15.25
C LEU A 24 -2.34 -7.75 15.24
N LYS A 25 -3.13 -8.77 14.86
CA LYS A 25 -4.61 -8.73 14.94
C LYS A 25 -5.08 -8.67 16.40
N ASN A 26 -4.43 -9.38 17.32
CA ASN A 26 -4.76 -9.36 18.74
C ASN A 26 -4.44 -7.99 19.35
N LYS A 27 -3.28 -7.40 19.02
CA LYS A 27 -2.95 -6.02 19.40
C LYS A 27 -4.01 -5.02 18.92
N LEU A 28 -4.41 -5.09 17.65
CA LEU A 28 -5.49 -4.25 17.10
C LEU A 28 -6.82 -4.44 17.85
N LYS A 29 -7.22 -5.69 18.13
CA LYS A 29 -8.44 -6.03 18.89
C LYS A 29 -8.41 -5.44 20.31
N PHE A 30 -7.24 -5.44 20.96
CA PHE A 30 -7.05 -4.88 22.30
C PHE A 30 -7.08 -3.34 22.29
N SER A 31 -6.37 -2.69 21.37
CA SER A 31 -6.42 -1.22 21.20
C SER A 31 -7.84 -0.73 20.91
N LEU A 32 -8.60 -1.43 20.05
CA LEU A 32 -10.00 -1.09 19.77
C LEU A 32 -10.93 -1.29 20.98
N LYS A 33 -10.63 -2.22 21.90
CA LYS A 33 -11.39 -2.41 23.15
C LYS A 33 -11.08 -1.32 24.18
N LYS A 34 -9.80 -0.95 24.34
CA LYS A 34 -9.32 0.03 25.34
C LYS A 34 -9.24 1.47 24.83
N VAL A 35 -9.97 1.82 23.76
CA VAL A 35 -9.89 3.16 23.16
C VAL A 35 -10.58 4.20 24.05
N SER A 36 -9.79 5.11 24.63
CA SER A 36 -10.21 6.33 25.32
C SER A 36 -10.10 7.54 24.38
N LYS A 37 -10.52 8.74 24.82
CA LYS A 37 -10.34 10.00 24.06
C LYS A 37 -8.87 10.30 23.80
N GLU A 38 -8.02 10.17 24.82
CA GLU A 38 -6.56 10.37 24.72
C GLU A 38 -5.90 9.41 23.72
N ASN A 39 -6.22 8.12 23.81
CA ASN A 39 -5.55 7.07 23.03
C ASN A 39 -6.11 6.90 21.59
N THR A 40 -6.94 7.85 21.13
CA THR A 40 -7.53 7.83 19.78
C THR A 40 -6.47 7.90 18.68
N ASN A 41 -5.52 8.83 18.78
CA ASN A 41 -4.48 9.07 17.77
C ASN A 41 -3.53 7.88 17.61
N GLU A 42 -3.17 7.23 18.73
CA GLU A 42 -2.41 5.98 18.71
C GLU A 42 -3.20 4.86 18.03
N THR A 43 -4.48 4.70 18.39
CA THR A 43 -5.35 3.67 17.82
C THR A 43 -5.50 3.85 16.31
N ILE A 44 -5.72 5.07 15.83
CA ILE A 44 -5.74 5.42 14.40
C ILE A 44 -4.40 5.06 13.74
N SER A 45 -3.28 5.42 14.36
CA SER A 45 -1.94 5.07 13.87
C SER A 45 -1.71 3.56 13.80
N THR A 46 -2.23 2.76 14.74
CA THR A 46 -2.16 1.29 14.65
C THR A 46 -3.00 0.75 13.51
N ILE A 47 -4.23 1.26 13.28
CA ILE A 47 -5.10 0.87 12.17
C ILE A 47 -4.38 1.08 10.82
N ASP A 48 -3.76 2.24 10.62
CA ASP A 48 -3.06 2.56 9.37
C ASP A 48 -1.77 1.75 9.18
N LYS A 49 -1.04 1.45 10.28
CA LYS A 49 0.08 0.49 10.25
C LYS A 49 -0.37 -0.93 9.85
N MET A 50 -1.57 -1.38 10.26
CA MET A 50 -2.13 -2.67 9.82
C MET A 50 -2.59 -2.66 8.36
N ALA A 51 -3.15 -1.55 7.89
CA ALA A 51 -3.55 -1.37 6.50
C ALA A 51 -2.34 -1.35 5.55
N LYS A 52 -1.26 -0.63 5.91
CA LYS A 52 0.02 -0.62 5.17
C LYS A 52 0.67 -2.01 5.08
N ARG A 53 0.46 -2.87 6.10
CA ARG A 53 0.94 -4.26 6.13
C ARG A 53 -0.02 -5.26 5.46
N HIS A 54 -1.11 -4.80 4.85
CA HIS A 54 -2.15 -5.64 4.24
C HIS A 54 -2.81 -6.67 5.18
N ILE A 55 -2.76 -6.44 6.49
CA ILE A 55 -3.37 -7.32 7.51
C ILE A 55 -4.89 -7.08 7.62
N ILE A 56 -5.30 -5.85 7.31
CA ILE A 56 -6.70 -5.44 7.11
C ILE A 56 -6.81 -4.71 5.77
N SER A 57 -7.97 -4.77 5.12
CA SER A 57 -8.21 -4.03 3.88
C SER A 57 -8.28 -2.51 4.14
N LYS A 58 -7.93 -1.71 3.13
CA LYS A 58 -8.04 -0.24 3.18
C LYS A 58 -9.45 0.21 3.56
N ASN A 59 -10.47 -0.44 3.00
CA ASN A 59 -11.89 -0.16 3.31
C ASN A 59 -12.20 -0.49 4.78
N LYS A 60 -11.74 -1.63 5.31
CA LYS A 60 -11.94 -1.97 6.73
C LYS A 60 -11.27 -0.96 7.65
N ALA A 61 -10.06 -0.50 7.32
CA ALA A 61 -9.38 0.57 8.04
C ALA A 61 -10.19 1.88 7.99
N GLY A 62 -10.70 2.27 6.83
CA GLY A 62 -11.59 3.43 6.66
C GLY A 62 -12.86 3.34 7.51
N HIS A 63 -13.55 2.20 7.52
CA HIS A 63 -14.73 1.99 8.36
C HIS A 63 -14.40 2.05 9.86
N LEU A 64 -13.25 1.52 10.30
CA LEU A 64 -12.82 1.61 11.70
C LEU A 64 -12.52 3.06 12.10
N LYS A 65 -11.76 3.80 11.28
CA LYS A 65 -11.47 5.23 11.52
C LYS A 65 -12.75 6.08 11.52
N SER A 66 -13.68 5.83 10.59
CA SER A 66 -15.00 6.49 10.57
C SER A 66 -15.81 6.23 11.84
N ARG A 67 -15.84 4.97 12.34
CA ARG A 67 -16.51 4.64 13.60
C ARG A 67 -15.88 5.31 14.83
N LEU A 68 -14.54 5.39 14.89
CA LEU A 68 -13.84 6.12 15.96
C LEU A 68 -14.14 7.63 15.89
N ALA A 69 -14.09 8.23 14.70
CA ALA A 69 -14.44 9.63 14.49
C ALA A 69 -15.90 9.94 14.88
N LYS A 70 -16.85 9.04 14.61
CA LYS A 70 -18.24 9.19 15.07
C LYS A 70 -18.42 9.03 16.59
N LYS A 71 -17.56 8.27 17.27
CA LYS A 71 -17.63 8.03 18.72
C LYS A 71 -17.00 9.16 19.54
N PHE A 72 -15.92 9.75 19.05
CA PHE A 72 -15.11 10.72 19.80
C PHE A 72 -14.99 12.10 19.17
N GLY A 73 -15.29 12.24 17.89
CA GLY A 73 -15.33 13.53 17.19
C GLY A 73 -16.67 14.23 17.37
N THR A 74 -16.67 15.55 17.21
CA THR A 74 -17.90 16.35 17.16
C THR A 74 -18.65 16.13 15.84
N PRO A 75 -19.99 16.24 15.82
CA PRO A 75 -20.78 16.09 14.61
C PRO A 75 -20.52 17.27 13.66
N LYS A 76 -19.64 17.09 12.66
CA LYS A 76 -19.52 18.05 11.56
C LYS A 76 -20.82 18.09 10.77
N LYS A 77 -21.46 19.27 10.70
CA LYS A 77 -22.53 19.54 9.73
C LYS A 77 -22.01 19.20 8.33
N ILE A 78 -22.77 18.37 7.61
CA ILE A 78 -22.38 17.89 6.28
C ILE A 78 -22.60 19.04 5.28
N GLN A 79 -21.54 19.74 4.93
CA GLN A 79 -21.55 20.68 3.81
C GLN A 79 -21.41 19.87 2.51
N THR A 80 -22.49 19.75 1.76
CA THR A 80 -22.58 18.98 0.51
C THR A 80 -21.99 19.75 -0.68
N SER A 81 -20.67 19.95 -0.69
CA SER A 81 -19.98 20.49 -1.87
C SER A 81 -19.94 19.47 -3.01
N LYS A 82 -20.80 19.71 -4.01
CA LYS A 82 -21.02 18.87 -5.19
C LYS A 82 -19.90 19.10 -6.23
N SER A 83 -18.70 18.57 -5.99
CA SER A 83 -17.58 18.68 -6.95
C SER A 83 -17.65 17.63 -8.07
N LYS A 84 -17.74 18.10 -9.31
CA LYS A 84 -17.50 17.29 -10.51
C LYS A 84 -16.06 16.78 -10.52
N SER A 85 -15.84 15.55 -10.97
CA SER A 85 -14.49 15.05 -11.26
C SER A 85 -13.95 15.69 -12.55
N GLN A 86 -12.84 16.42 -12.46
CA GLN A 86 -12.03 16.77 -13.62
C GLN A 86 -10.86 15.80 -13.71
N ASN A 87 -10.82 15.03 -14.79
CA ASN A 87 -9.71 14.15 -15.17
C ASN A 87 -8.76 14.94 -16.07
N ASP A 88 -7.69 15.50 -15.51
CA ASP A 88 -6.67 16.19 -16.31
C ASP A 88 -5.38 15.38 -16.39
N ASN A 89 -5.34 14.47 -17.37
CA ASN A 89 -4.08 13.92 -17.89
C ASN A 89 -3.47 14.92 -18.88
N SER A 90 -2.84 15.99 -18.37
CA SER A 90 -2.06 16.92 -19.19
C SER A 90 -0.56 16.56 -19.18
N LYS A 91 0.01 16.60 -20.38
CA LYS A 91 1.37 16.17 -20.75
C LYS A 91 2.18 17.44 -21.12
N ILE A 92 3.52 17.35 -21.26
CA ILE A 92 4.45 18.37 -21.87
C ILE A 92 5.06 19.39 -20.88
N LYS A 93 6.34 19.88 -20.96
CA LYS A 93 7.66 19.43 -21.50
C LYS A 93 8.80 20.34 -20.93
N LYS A 94 9.98 19.76 -20.68
CA LYS A 94 11.38 20.24 -20.91
C LYS A 94 11.82 21.73 -20.73
N THR A 95 12.93 21.90 -20.00
CA THR A 95 14.17 22.69 -20.33
C THR A 95 15.37 21.85 -19.81
N LYS A 96 16.48 21.54 -20.52
CA LYS A 96 17.61 22.35 -21.09
C LYS A 96 18.34 23.21 -20.04
N VAL A 97 19.68 23.28 -19.94
CA VAL A 97 20.78 22.52 -20.58
C VAL A 97 22.01 22.48 -19.65
N THR A 98 22.74 21.36 -19.70
CA THR A 98 24.10 21.16 -19.18
C THR A 98 24.69 19.96 -19.95
N GLU A 99 25.94 20.06 -20.45
CA GLU A 99 26.32 19.39 -21.71
C GLU A 99 27.56 18.45 -21.62
N LYS A 100 28.71 18.77 -22.23
CA LYS A 100 29.69 17.77 -22.75
C LYS A 100 31.12 18.36 -22.88
N PRO A 101 32.19 17.66 -23.38
CA PRO A 101 32.28 16.29 -23.93
C PRO A 101 33.52 15.44 -23.53
N LYS A 102 33.57 14.16 -23.94
CA LYS A 102 34.58 13.58 -24.90
C LYS A 102 34.54 12.03 -24.95
N THR A 103 34.62 11.48 -26.18
CA THR A 103 35.25 10.18 -26.60
C THR A 103 34.88 8.86 -25.89
N THR A 104 34.70 7.69 -26.53
CA THR A 104 34.97 7.20 -27.91
C THR A 104 33.82 6.31 -28.44
N LYS A 105 33.76 6.10 -29.76
CA LYS A 105 32.85 5.16 -30.41
C LYS A 105 33.34 3.71 -30.20
N LYS A 106 32.43 2.76 -29.91
CA LYS A 106 32.66 1.34 -30.24
C LYS A 106 31.40 0.73 -30.87
N LEU A 107 31.44 0.58 -32.19
CA LEU A 107 30.44 -0.14 -32.98
C LEU A 107 30.70 -1.65 -32.85
N VAL A 108 29.75 -2.42 -32.32
CA VAL A 108 29.66 -3.87 -32.57
C VAL A 108 28.18 -4.28 -32.73
N ILE A 109 27.73 -4.19 -33.98
CA ILE A 109 26.94 -5.18 -34.74
C ILE A 109 26.01 -6.09 -33.91
N LYS A 110 24.69 -5.98 -34.13
CA LYS A 110 23.70 -7.01 -33.74
C LYS A 110 23.67 -8.15 -34.77
N PRO A 111 23.55 -9.43 -34.37
CA PRO A 111 23.33 -10.51 -35.31
C PRO A 111 21.97 -10.37 -36.00
N LYS A 112 21.95 -10.61 -37.30
CA LYS A 112 20.77 -10.47 -38.17
C LYS A 112 19.97 -11.78 -38.12
N ILE A 113 18.69 -11.69 -37.78
CA ILE A 113 17.76 -12.82 -37.78
C ILE A 113 17.63 -13.34 -39.22
N SER A 114 18.00 -14.59 -39.48
CA SER A 114 17.68 -15.30 -40.71
C SER A 114 16.30 -15.93 -40.61
N SER A 115 15.47 -15.70 -41.62
CA SER A 115 14.12 -16.26 -41.71
C SER A 115 13.81 -16.60 -43.16
N LYS A 116 13.26 -17.80 -43.40
CA LYS A 116 12.97 -18.42 -44.72
C LYS A 116 14.24 -18.87 -45.47
N LYS A 117 14.22 -19.94 -46.27
CA LYS A 117 13.09 -20.80 -46.66
C LYS A 117 13.20 -22.20 -46.07
#